data_AF-A0A5F5PIE3-F1
#
_entry.id   AF-A0A5F5PIE3-F1
#
_cell.length_a   1.000
_cell.length_b   1.000
_cell.length_c   1.000
_cell.angle_alpha   90.00
_cell.angle_beta   90.00
_cell.angle_gamma   90.00
#
_symmetry.space_group_name_H-M   'P 1'
#
loop_
_entity.id
_entity.type
_entity.pdbx_description
1 polymer ?
#
loop_
_entity_poly.entity_id
_entity_poly.type
_entity_poly.pdbx_seq_one_letter_code
_entity_poly.pdbx_strand_id
1 'polypeptide(L)'
;MAEPLGSRHRSLYKLVGSPPWKEAFRQGCLERMRNSRDRLLNKYRQTGGNMPERAQNTLLVQEVMEEEWNALQSMKSCPEALAQLEELMDLAVLEEIQQELIDQEQSIIREYEKSLQFDEKCLSVMLAEWEANSLICPVCTKLVIHGL
;
A
#
# COMPACT_ATOMS: atom_id res chain seq x y z
N MET A 1 58.35 -50.97 8.75
CA MET A 1 57.27 -50.82 7.74
C MET A 1 56.04 -51.53 8.30
N ALA A 2 55.15 -50.79 8.98
CA ALA A 2 53.95 -51.35 9.60
C ALA A 2 52.73 -50.96 8.74
N GLU A 3 52.06 -51.97 8.16
CA GLU A 3 50.80 -51.75 7.44
C GLU A 3 49.71 -51.21 8.39
N PRO A 4 48.91 -50.23 7.96
CA PRO A 4 47.83 -49.70 8.78
C PRO A 4 46.63 -50.67 8.74
N LEU A 5 46.42 -51.37 9.86
CA LEU A 5 45.28 -52.26 10.15
C LEU A 5 43.89 -51.57 10.14
N GLY A 6 43.79 -50.30 9.72
CA GLY A 6 42.56 -49.50 9.76
C GLY A 6 41.54 -49.79 8.64
N SER A 7 41.85 -50.68 7.69
CA SER A 7 41.03 -50.86 6.48
C SER A 7 40.04 -52.03 6.54
N ARG A 8 40.32 -53.09 7.31
CA ARG A 8 39.51 -54.34 7.27
C ARG A 8 38.18 -54.25 8.03
N HIS A 9 38.14 -53.49 9.12
CA HIS A 9 36.92 -53.34 9.94
C HIS A 9 35.90 -52.39 9.31
N ARG A 10 36.37 -51.37 8.57
CA ARG A 10 35.50 -50.33 8.01
C ARG A 10 34.69 -50.82 6.81
N SER A 11 35.23 -51.76 6.04
CA SER A 11 34.60 -52.39 4.88
C SER A 11 33.48 -53.38 5.23
N LEU A 12 33.52 -53.98 6.44
CA LEU A 12 32.47 -54.90 6.91
C LEU A 12 31.17 -54.18 7.30
N TYR A 13 31.25 -52.95 7.81
CA TYR A 13 30.08 -52.20 8.28
C TYR A 13 29.63 -51.09 7.33
N LYS A 14 30.45 -50.72 6.34
CA LYS A 14 30.10 -49.76 5.27
C LYS A 14 29.90 -50.46 3.93
N LEU A 15 29.10 -51.53 3.91
CA LEU A 15 28.58 -52.07 2.66
C LEU A 15 27.84 -50.93 1.94
N VAL A 16 28.24 -50.60 0.71
CA VAL A 16 27.66 -49.51 -0.06
C VAL A 16 26.21 -49.86 -0.39
N GLY A 17 25.28 -49.17 0.28
CA GLY A 17 23.84 -49.40 0.19
C GLY A 17 23.22 -49.70 1.54
N SER A 18 22.13 -49.00 1.87
CA SER A 18 21.32 -49.38 3.04
C SER A 18 20.86 -50.83 2.88
N PRO A 19 20.99 -51.69 3.91
CA PRO A 19 20.43 -53.03 3.90
C PRO A 19 18.98 -53.02 3.37
N PRO A 20 18.56 -54.02 2.57
CA PRO A 20 17.26 -54.00 1.88
C PRO A 20 16.07 -53.70 2.80
N TRP A 21 16.11 -54.19 4.05
CA TRP A 21 15.07 -53.95 5.05
C TRP A 21 15.02 -52.49 5.53
N LYS A 22 16.15 -51.77 5.59
CA LYS A 22 16.18 -50.35 5.94
C LYS A 22 15.57 -49.50 4.85
N GLU A 23 15.77 -49.89 3.59
CA GLU A 23 15.13 -49.22 2.46
C GLU A 23 13.62 -49.48 2.45
N ALA A 24 13.21 -50.74 2.59
CA ALA A 24 11.79 -51.09 2.71
C ALA A 24 11.09 -50.37 3.88
N PHE A 25 11.76 -50.26 5.03
CA PHE A 25 11.25 -49.52 6.18
C PHE A 25 11.11 -48.01 5.91
N ARG A 26 12.11 -47.40 5.24
CA ARG A 26 12.04 -45.99 4.84
C ARG A 26 10.88 -45.73 3.88
N GLN A 27 10.71 -46.58 2.86
CA GLN A 27 9.58 -46.48 1.94
C GLN A 27 8.24 -46.61 2.67
N GLY A 28 8.09 -47.58 3.57
CA GLY A 28 6.86 -47.73 4.36
C GLY A 28 6.58 -46.56 5.33
N CYS A 29 7.61 -45.81 5.74
CA CYS A 29 7.43 -44.58 6.52
C CYS A 29 6.93 -43.42 5.63
N LEU A 30 7.55 -43.23 4.46
CA LEU A 30 7.15 -42.21 3.48
C LEU A 30 5.73 -42.45 2.96
N GLU A 31 5.38 -43.71 2.68
CA GLU A 31 4.04 -44.10 2.22
C GLU A 31 2.98 -43.80 3.28
N ARG A 32 3.24 -44.12 4.55
CA ARG A 32 2.34 -43.76 5.66
C ARG A 32 2.18 -42.26 5.82
N MET A 33 3.26 -41.50 5.70
CA MET A 33 3.22 -40.04 5.74
C MET A 33 2.38 -39.48 4.59
N ARG A 34 2.62 -39.94 3.36
CA ARG A 34 1.89 -39.53 2.16
C ARG A 34 0.41 -39.86 2.27
N ASN A 35 0.07 -41.09 2.66
CA ASN A 35 -1.31 -41.52 2.88
C ASN A 35 -2.01 -40.72 4.00
N SER A 36 -1.31 -40.38 5.08
CA SER A 36 -1.87 -39.52 6.14
C SER A 36 -2.15 -38.12 5.62
N ARG A 37 -1.21 -37.55 4.85
CA ARG A 37 -1.37 -36.22 4.25
C ARG A 37 -2.55 -36.21 3.27
N ASP A 38 -2.63 -37.22 2.40
CA ASP A 38 -3.68 -37.30 1.39
C ASP A 38 -5.06 -37.50 2.03
N ARG A 39 -5.16 -38.29 3.13
CA ARG A 39 -6.40 -38.37 3.93
C ARG A 39 -6.81 -37.02 4.52
N LEU A 40 -5.86 -36.24 5.03
CA LEU A 40 -6.15 -34.92 5.58
C LEU A 40 -6.63 -33.96 4.49
N LEU A 41 -5.91 -33.89 3.37
CA LEU A 41 -6.28 -33.04 2.23
C LEU A 41 -7.62 -33.46 1.62
N ASN A 42 -7.88 -34.76 1.50
CA ASN A 42 -9.16 -35.26 0.99
C ASN A 42 -10.32 -34.90 1.92
N LYS A 43 -10.13 -34.87 3.25
CA LYS A 43 -11.16 -34.35 4.16
C LYS A 43 -11.48 -32.89 3.84
N TYR A 44 -10.48 -32.02 3.75
CA TYR A 44 -10.71 -30.62 3.40
C TYR A 44 -11.38 -30.44 2.03
N ARG A 45 -10.96 -31.23 1.02
CA ARG A 45 -11.58 -31.21 -0.31
C ARG A 45 -13.04 -31.71 -0.30
N GLN A 46 -13.33 -32.77 0.47
CA GLN A 46 -14.68 -33.37 0.55
C GLN A 46 -15.63 -32.55 1.42
N THR A 47 -15.14 -31.89 2.46
CA THR A 47 -15.94 -30.97 3.29
C THR A 47 -16.48 -29.78 2.47
N GLY A 48 -15.85 -29.44 1.34
CA GLY A 48 -16.35 -28.47 0.34
C GLY A 48 -17.14 -29.06 -0.84
N GLY A 49 -17.47 -30.36 -0.83
CA GLY A 49 -17.99 -31.05 -2.02
C GLY A 49 -19.52 -31.16 -2.17
N ASN A 50 -20.30 -30.74 -1.16
CA ASN A 50 -21.76 -30.89 -1.19
C ASN A 50 -22.53 -29.65 -1.69
N MET A 51 -21.85 -28.56 -2.05
CA MET A 51 -22.44 -27.37 -2.70
C MET A 51 -21.50 -26.90 -3.82
N PRO A 52 -21.97 -26.10 -4.80
CA PRO A 52 -21.10 -25.68 -5.90
C PRO A 52 -19.87 -24.93 -5.36
N GLU A 53 -18.69 -25.45 -5.69
CA GLU A 53 -17.34 -25.04 -5.27
C GLU A 53 -17.08 -23.52 -5.31
N ARG A 54 -17.78 -22.80 -6.20
CA ARG A 54 -17.70 -21.34 -6.32
C ARG A 54 -18.37 -20.58 -5.17
N ALA A 55 -19.46 -21.12 -4.62
CA ALA A 55 -20.22 -20.47 -3.55
C ALA A 55 -19.49 -20.56 -2.20
N GLN A 56 -18.87 -21.70 -1.89
CA GLN A 56 -18.17 -21.89 -0.62
C GLN A 56 -16.84 -21.15 -0.53
N ASN A 57 -16.06 -21.10 -1.62
CA ASN A 57 -14.84 -20.29 -1.64
C ASN A 57 -15.15 -18.79 -1.47
N THR A 58 -16.28 -18.32 -2.01
CA THR A 58 -16.75 -16.95 -1.80
C THR A 58 -17.17 -16.72 -0.36
N LEU A 59 -17.88 -17.68 0.26
CA LEU A 59 -18.32 -17.59 1.65
C LEU A 59 -17.17 -17.66 2.66
N LEU A 60 -16.16 -18.51 2.43
CA LEU A 60 -15.01 -18.65 3.33
C LEU A 60 -14.10 -17.41 3.26
N VAL A 61 -13.90 -16.85 2.06
CA VAL A 61 -13.21 -15.56 1.90
C VAL A 61 -14.00 -14.44 2.56
N GLN A 62 -15.33 -14.43 2.42
CA GLN A 62 -16.19 -13.43 3.06
C GLN A 62 -16.15 -13.54 4.59
N GLU A 63 -16.21 -14.75 5.14
CA GLU A 63 -16.12 -15.02 6.58
C GLU A 63 -14.77 -14.56 7.14
N VAL A 64 -13.66 -14.92 6.48
CA VAL A 64 -12.32 -14.46 6.89
C VAL A 64 -12.20 -12.93 6.78
N MET A 65 -12.71 -12.32 5.71
CA MET A 65 -12.70 -10.85 5.61
C MET A 65 -13.54 -10.18 6.69
N GLU A 66 -14.71 -10.73 7.01
CA GLU A 66 -15.58 -10.20 8.07
C GLU A 66 -14.93 -10.39 9.45
N GLU A 67 -14.30 -11.52 9.72
CA GLU A 67 -13.56 -11.78 10.96
C GLU A 67 -12.38 -10.81 11.13
N GLU A 68 -11.54 -10.66 10.10
CA GLU A 68 -10.40 -9.73 10.12
C GLU A 68 -10.86 -8.26 10.21
N TRP A 69 -11.94 -7.91 9.50
CA TRP A 69 -12.53 -6.57 9.58
C TRP A 69 -13.10 -6.27 10.98
N ASN A 70 -13.76 -7.24 11.60
CA ASN A 70 -14.26 -7.13 12.97
C ASN A 70 -13.13 -7.06 14.00
N ALA A 71 -12.03 -7.80 13.80
CA ALA A 71 -10.83 -7.70 14.64
C ALA A 71 -10.18 -6.31 14.54
N LEU A 72 -10.09 -5.75 13.34
CA LEU A 72 -9.61 -4.38 13.12
C LEU A 72 -10.52 -3.32 13.74
N GLN A 73 -11.85 -3.48 13.64
CA GLN A 73 -12.80 -2.57 14.30
C GLN A 73 -12.73 -2.67 15.83
N SER A 74 -12.55 -3.87 16.37
CA SER A 74 -12.34 -4.09 17.80
C SER A 74 -11.09 -3.36 18.30
N MET A 75 -9.99 -3.38 17.53
CA MET A 75 -8.78 -2.62 17.84
C MET A 75 -9.00 -1.11 17.77
N LYS A 76 -9.76 -0.61 16.79
CA LYS A 76 -10.16 0.82 16.69
C LYS A 76 -11.13 1.24 17.80
N SER A 77 -11.87 0.31 18.39
CA SER A 77 -12.82 0.56 19.48
C SER A 77 -12.14 0.57 20.85
N CYS A 78 -10.84 0.26 20.93
CA CYS A 78 -10.06 0.36 22.15
C CYS A 78 -9.53 1.80 22.29
N PRO A 79 -10.00 2.59 23.28
CA PRO A 79 -9.55 3.97 23.47
C PRO A 79 -8.03 4.06 23.65
N GLU A 80 -7.40 3.04 24.27
CA GLU A 80 -5.95 2.96 24.45
C GLU A 80 -5.16 2.86 23.14
N ALA A 81 -5.65 2.18 22.11
CA ALA A 81 -4.90 2.01 20.85
C ALA A 81 -4.93 3.29 20.00
N LEU A 82 -6.05 4.03 20.05
CA LEU A 82 -6.15 5.36 19.48
C LEU A 82 -5.28 6.36 20.26
N ALA A 83 -5.29 6.29 21.60
CA ALA A 83 -4.41 7.11 22.44
C ALA A 83 -2.92 6.82 22.17
N GLN A 84 -2.52 5.56 21.97
CA GLN A 84 -1.15 5.20 21.60
C GLN A 84 -0.76 5.67 20.20
N LEU A 85 -1.70 5.67 19.24
CA LEU A 85 -1.45 6.22 17.90
C LEU A 85 -1.28 7.74 17.95
N GLU A 86 -2.06 8.42 18.80
CA GLU A 86 -1.97 9.86 19.08
C GLU A 86 -0.70 10.21 19.86
N GLU A 87 -0.20 9.31 20.71
CA GLU A 87 1.06 9.43 21.46
C GLU A 87 2.30 9.10 20.59
N LEU A 88 2.15 8.24 19.57
CA LEU A 88 3.17 7.97 18.55
C LEU A 88 3.28 9.08 17.49
N MET A 89 2.24 9.90 17.35
CA MET A 89 2.23 11.05 16.47
C MET A 89 2.84 12.22 17.24
N ASP A 90 4.09 12.57 16.93
CA ASP A 90 4.79 13.66 17.62
C ASP A 90 4.03 14.98 17.41
N LEU A 91 3.47 15.52 18.50
CA LEU A 91 2.67 16.74 18.48
C LEU A 91 3.47 17.91 17.88
N ALA A 92 4.80 17.90 18.04
CA ALA A 92 5.69 18.89 17.44
C ALA A 92 5.72 18.80 15.90
N VAL A 93 5.66 17.58 15.34
CA VAL A 93 5.62 17.38 13.88
C VAL A 93 4.29 17.87 13.31
N LEU A 94 3.18 17.68 14.03
CA LEU A 94 1.88 18.20 13.59
C LEU A 94 1.84 19.73 13.64
N GLU A 95 2.41 20.35 14.67
CA GLU A 95 2.54 21.81 14.75
C GLU A 95 3.43 22.36 13.63
N GLU A 96 4.54 21.69 13.30
CA GLU A 96 5.40 22.05 12.18
C GLU A 96 4.65 21.99 10.84
N ILE A 97 3.92 20.91 10.58
CA ILE A 97 3.09 20.76 9.37
C ILE A 97 2.01 21.84 9.29
N GLN A 98 1.35 22.14 10.41
CA GLN A 98 0.33 23.21 10.44
C GLN A 98 0.94 24.57 10.13
N GLN A 99 2.11 24.87 10.69
CA GLN A 99 2.80 26.12 10.41
C GLN A 99 3.24 26.22 8.94
N GLU A 100 3.77 25.14 8.37
CA GLU A 100 4.13 25.10 6.95
C GLU A 100 2.92 25.36 6.05
N LEU A 101 1.76 24.75 6.35
CA LEU A 101 0.54 24.96 5.59
C LEU A 101 0.05 26.42 5.65
N ILE A 102 0.11 27.05 6.83
CA ILE A 102 -0.23 28.47 6.99
C ILE A 102 0.72 29.35 6.16
N ASP A 103 2.01 29.07 6.22
CA ASP A 103 3.03 29.85 5.50
C ASP A 103 2.85 29.72 3.97
N GLN A 104 2.53 28.52 3.50
CA GLN A 104 2.21 28.26 2.09
C GLN A 104 0.95 29.00 1.65
N GLU A 105 -0.14 28.95 2.42
CA GLU A 105 -1.37 29.68 2.12
C GLU A 105 -1.10 31.20 2.02
N GLN A 106 -0.38 31.76 3.00
CA GLN A 106 0.00 33.18 2.98
C GLN A 106 0.92 33.52 1.81
N SER A 107 1.81 32.61 1.39
CA SER A 107 2.66 32.80 0.21
C SER A 107 1.83 32.88 -1.07
N ILE A 108 0.86 31.96 -1.24
CA ILE A 108 -0.03 31.92 -2.40
C ILE A 108 -0.84 33.21 -2.50
N ILE A 109 -1.44 33.66 -1.39
CA ILE A 109 -2.22 34.90 -1.35
C ILE A 109 -1.35 36.10 -1.75
N ARG A 110 -0.14 36.23 -1.18
CA ARG A 110 0.78 37.33 -1.49
C ARG A 110 1.21 37.34 -2.96
N GLU A 111 1.45 36.18 -3.55
CA GLU A 111 1.79 36.08 -4.97
C GLU A 111 0.63 36.54 -5.84
N TYR A 112 -0.60 36.09 -5.53
CA TYR A 112 -1.80 36.48 -6.25
C TYR A 112 -2.06 37.98 -6.16
N GLU A 113 -1.96 38.57 -4.96
CA GLU A 113 -2.09 40.01 -4.75
C GLU A 113 -1.06 40.80 -5.55
N LYS A 114 0.19 40.33 -5.61
CA LYS A 114 1.24 40.96 -6.41
C LYS A 114 0.94 40.90 -7.90
N SER A 115 0.40 39.78 -8.40
CA SER A 115 -0.05 39.65 -9.79
C SER A 115 -1.20 40.62 -10.08
N LEU A 116 -2.18 40.69 -9.18
CA LEU A 116 -3.32 41.58 -9.34
C LEU A 116 -2.91 43.06 -9.37
N GLN A 117 -1.99 43.46 -8.50
CA GLN A 117 -1.42 44.81 -8.51
C GLN A 117 -0.66 45.12 -9.80
N PHE A 118 -0.01 44.12 -10.41
CA PHE A 118 0.66 44.28 -11.69
C PHE A 118 -0.36 44.49 -12.81
N ASP A 119 -1.41 43.67 -12.85
CA ASP A 119 -2.47 43.77 -13.86
C ASP A 119 -3.23 45.11 -13.75
N GLU A 120 -3.54 45.55 -12.52
CA GLU A 120 -4.15 46.85 -12.26
C GLU A 120 -3.27 48.00 -12.78
N LYS A 121 -1.97 47.96 -12.52
CA LYS A 121 -1.03 48.96 -13.02
C LYS A 121 -0.98 48.96 -14.55
N CYS A 122 -0.95 47.79 -15.18
CA CYS A 122 -0.96 47.66 -16.63
C CYS A 122 -2.23 48.31 -17.23
N LEU A 123 -3.40 47.97 -16.68
CA LEU A 123 -4.67 48.56 -17.08
C LEU A 123 -4.70 50.08 -16.88
N SER A 124 -4.18 50.56 -15.74
CA SER A 124 -4.13 52.00 -15.46
C SER A 124 -3.31 52.79 -16.49
N VAL A 125 -2.18 52.24 -16.94
CA VAL A 125 -1.35 52.83 -17.99
C VAL A 125 -2.09 52.82 -19.32
N MET A 126 -2.70 51.70 -19.71
CA MET A 126 -3.48 51.62 -20.95
C MET A 126 -4.64 52.62 -20.96
N LEU A 127 -5.36 52.75 -19.85
CA LEU A 127 -6.46 53.71 -19.71
C LEU A 127 -5.96 55.15 -19.81
N ALA A 128 -4.84 55.49 -19.18
CA ALA A 128 -4.25 56.82 -19.28
C ALA A 128 -3.84 57.16 -20.72
N GLU A 129 -3.27 56.21 -21.47
CA GLU A 129 -2.95 56.38 -22.89
C GLU A 129 -4.20 56.56 -23.76
N TRP A 130 -5.28 55.86 -23.42
CA TRP A 130 -6.58 55.96 -24.10
C TRP A 130 -7.31 57.26 -23.78
N GLU A 131 -7.18 57.79 -22.57
CA GLU A 131 -7.75 59.08 -22.19
C GLU A 131 -7.00 60.24 -22.87
N ALA A 132 -5.68 60.11 -23.04
CA ALA A 132 -4.85 61.08 -23.74
C ALA A 132 -5.07 61.11 -25.27
N ASN A 133 -5.57 60.03 -25.86
CA ASN A 133 -5.74 59.88 -27.31
C ASN A 133 -7.20 59.57 -27.67
N SER A 134 -7.85 60.41 -28.47
CA SER A 134 -9.22 60.14 -28.94
C SER A 134 -9.29 58.82 -29.73
N LEU A 135 -9.95 57.81 -29.17
CA LEU A 135 -10.09 56.50 -29.80
C LEU A 135 -11.27 56.47 -30.77
N ILE A 136 -11.08 55.80 -31.91
CA ILE A 136 -12.15 55.49 -32.86
C ILE A 136 -12.63 54.08 -32.56
N CYS A 137 -13.93 53.93 -32.27
CA CYS A 137 -14.51 52.60 -32.07
C CYS A 137 -14.46 51.80 -33.39
N PRO A 138 -13.83 50.62 -33.45
CA PRO A 138 -13.73 49.85 -34.69
C PRO A 138 -15.07 49.30 -35.18
N VAL A 139 -16.10 49.27 -34.31
CA VAL A 139 -17.44 48.76 -34.64
C VAL A 139 -18.32 49.82 -35.30
N CYS A 140 -18.31 51.05 -34.78
CA CYS A 140 -19.21 52.11 -35.24
C CYS A 140 -18.50 53.33 -35.83
N THR A 141 -17.16 53.32 -35.89
CA THR A 141 -16.27 54.37 -36.42
C THR A 141 -16.49 55.77 -35.86
N LYS A 142 -17.22 55.89 -34.75
CA LYS A 142 -17.39 57.13 -34.00
C LYS A 142 -16.23 57.33 -33.04
N LEU A 143 -15.83 58.60 -32.86
CA LEU A 143 -14.90 58.99 -31.81
C LEU A 143 -15.56 58.72 -30.46
N VAL A 144 -14.87 57.96 -29.60
CA VAL A 144 -15.24 57.80 -28.21
C VAL A 144 -14.81 59.08 -27.50
N ILE A 145 -15.76 60.01 -27.33
CA ILE A 145 -15.57 61.16 -26.46
C ILE A 145 -15.78 60.63 -25.03
N HIS A 146 -14.70 60.40 -24.29
CA HIS A 146 -14.80 60.16 -22.85
C HIS A 146 -15.22 61.48 -22.18
N GLY A 147 -16.48 61.56 -21.70
CA GLY A 147 -16.95 62.65 -20.83
C GLY A 147 -18.26 63.34 -21.26
N LEU A 148 -19.39 62.65 -21.09
CA LEU A 148 -20.38 63.01 -20.07
C LEU A 148 -20.83 61.71 -19.38
#